data_AF-A0A2V8LMJ8-F1
#
_entry.id   AF-A0A2V8LMJ8-F1
#
_cell.length_a   1.000
_cell.length_b   1.000
_cell.length_c   1.000
_cell.angle_alpha   90.00
_cell.angle_beta   90.00
_cell.angle_gamma   90.00
#
_symmetry.space_group_name_H-M   'P 1'
#
loop_
_entity.id
_entity.type
_entity.pdbx_description
1 polymer ?
#
loop_
_entity_poly.entity_id
_entity_poly.type
_entity_poly.pdbx_seq_one_letter_code
_entity_poly.pdbx_strand_id
1 'polypeptide(L)'
;MAVADLAAEWFETEPLRAVVAARGIFGAFAGPWSAGTSVPLLLQAATDGHAIAPALFVKGGMGALTQALAKAATEAGAEIRTHAEVAEVQIKNGKASGVVLSNGEEIPAETVISNADPKTTFLKLVDPAALDPSFLQKMQNYRAHGTVAKVNLALSSLPKFGYGTARGSGRVDLDVEDLEKLSGRIHIGPDIDYLERAFDAAKYGDFSPRPYLDVTIPSLTDSSLAPNGAHVMSIHAQFAPYKLKDGDWNSRREELGDSIVKALSDYASNLKELILARQVITPLDLETKYALSGGHIHHGEMSLDQLFAFRPLIGWARYRTPIENLYLCGAGAHPGGGVTGAPGLNASREIIKDLKRRKT
;
A
#
# COMPACT_ATOMS: atom_id res chain seq x y z
N MET A 1 -4.68 -19.25 -11.83
CA MET A 1 -6.13 -19.17 -11.57
C MET A 1 -6.48 -17.73 -11.24
N ALA A 2 -7.68 -17.27 -11.59
CA ALA A 2 -8.20 -16.00 -11.11
C ALA A 2 -8.72 -16.15 -9.67
N VAL A 3 -8.71 -15.09 -8.87
CA VAL A 3 -9.19 -15.18 -7.48
C VAL A 3 -10.71 -15.39 -7.42
N ALA A 4 -11.46 -14.93 -8.43
CA ALA A 4 -12.89 -15.22 -8.57
C ALA A 4 -13.16 -16.73 -8.68
N ASP A 5 -12.43 -17.44 -9.54
CA ASP A 5 -12.55 -18.90 -9.68
C ASP A 5 -12.25 -19.60 -8.35
N LEU A 6 -11.12 -19.22 -7.73
CA LEU A 6 -10.71 -19.80 -6.45
C LEU A 6 -11.76 -19.57 -5.35
N ALA A 7 -12.35 -18.38 -5.27
CA ALA A 7 -13.39 -18.10 -4.27
C ALA A 7 -14.67 -18.92 -4.54
N ALA A 8 -15.01 -19.13 -5.81
CA ALA A 8 -16.20 -19.91 -6.21
C ALA A 8 -16.08 -21.41 -5.90
N GLU A 9 -14.86 -21.96 -5.84
CA GLU A 9 -14.63 -23.36 -5.45
C GLU A 9 -15.04 -23.66 -3.99
N TRP A 10 -14.99 -22.66 -3.10
CA TRP A 10 -15.13 -22.86 -1.65
C TRP A 10 -16.36 -22.18 -1.03
N PHE A 11 -16.90 -21.15 -1.68
CA PHE A 11 -17.99 -20.34 -1.13
C PHE A 11 -19.17 -20.25 -2.08
N GLU A 12 -20.38 -20.21 -1.54
CA GLU A 12 -21.62 -20.12 -2.32
C GLU A 12 -22.21 -18.70 -2.37
N THR A 13 -21.92 -17.87 -1.37
CA THR A 13 -22.52 -16.53 -1.25
C THR A 13 -21.63 -15.45 -1.87
N GLU A 14 -22.24 -14.59 -2.69
CA GLU A 14 -21.52 -13.49 -3.38
C GLU A 14 -20.80 -12.53 -2.42
N PRO A 15 -21.38 -12.10 -1.28
CA PRO A 15 -20.66 -11.23 -0.36
C PRO A 15 -19.38 -11.86 0.21
N LEU A 16 -19.40 -13.16 0.50
CA LEU A 16 -18.23 -13.86 1.02
C LEU A 16 -17.17 -14.06 -0.07
N ARG A 17 -17.60 -14.46 -1.27
CA ARG A 17 -16.72 -14.55 -2.45
C ARG A 17 -16.03 -13.22 -2.72
N ALA A 18 -16.79 -12.13 -2.71
CA ALA A 18 -16.27 -10.79 -2.96
C ALA A 18 -15.25 -10.38 -1.89
N VAL A 19 -15.54 -10.55 -0.60
CA VAL A 19 -14.60 -10.22 0.49
C VAL A 19 -13.29 -11.00 0.38
N VAL A 20 -13.35 -12.29 0.02
CA VAL A 20 -12.16 -13.12 -0.17
C VAL A 20 -11.38 -12.69 -1.42
N ALA A 21 -12.08 -12.52 -2.54
CA ALA A 21 -11.49 -12.08 -3.81
C ALA A 21 -10.83 -10.69 -3.71
N ALA A 22 -11.45 -9.79 -2.96
CA ALA A 22 -11.01 -8.42 -2.76
C ALA A 22 -9.60 -8.33 -2.13
N ARG A 23 -9.21 -9.32 -1.32
CA ARG A 23 -7.81 -9.45 -0.85
C ARG A 23 -6.86 -9.74 -1.99
N GLY A 24 -7.21 -10.64 -2.92
CA GLY A 24 -6.36 -11.02 -4.06
C GLY A 24 -6.09 -9.90 -5.07
N ILE A 25 -6.86 -8.82 -5.03
CA ILE A 25 -6.74 -7.66 -5.92
C ILE A 25 -6.29 -6.37 -5.21
N PHE A 26 -6.15 -6.40 -3.88
CA PHE A 26 -5.78 -5.22 -3.11
C PHE A 26 -4.41 -4.69 -3.53
N GLY A 27 -4.35 -3.44 -3.97
CA GLY A 27 -3.10 -2.79 -4.40
C GLY A 27 -2.52 -3.30 -5.72
N ALA A 28 -3.18 -4.24 -6.41
CA ALA A 28 -2.76 -4.77 -7.71
C ALA A 28 -3.55 -4.12 -8.85
N PHE A 29 -2.92 -3.86 -9.99
CA PHE A 29 -3.62 -3.38 -11.20
C PHE A 29 -4.29 -4.56 -11.95
N ALA A 30 -5.19 -5.25 -11.26
CA ALA A 30 -5.87 -6.44 -11.74
C ALA A 30 -7.27 -6.59 -11.11
N GLY A 31 -8.26 -6.97 -11.91
CA GLY A 31 -9.61 -7.32 -11.45
C GLY A 31 -9.72 -8.77 -10.96
N PRO A 32 -10.79 -9.14 -10.26
CA PRO A 32 -10.96 -10.49 -9.69
C PRO A 32 -10.90 -11.62 -10.73
N TRP A 33 -11.24 -11.36 -12.01
CA TRP A 33 -11.13 -12.32 -13.11
C TRP A 33 -9.74 -12.36 -13.77
N SER A 34 -8.84 -11.47 -13.39
CA SER A 34 -7.48 -11.43 -13.96
C SER A 34 -6.68 -12.65 -13.52
N ALA A 35 -5.97 -13.26 -14.47
CA ALA A 35 -5.15 -14.43 -14.21
C ALA A 35 -4.03 -14.11 -13.19
N GLY A 36 -3.89 -14.97 -12.17
CA GLY A 36 -2.82 -14.87 -11.18
C GLY A 36 -3.17 -14.10 -9.92
N THR A 37 -4.37 -13.51 -9.82
CA THR A 37 -4.83 -12.79 -8.61
C THR A 37 -5.03 -13.69 -7.39
N SER A 38 -5.03 -15.02 -7.57
CA SER A 38 -4.94 -15.97 -6.45
C SER A 38 -3.59 -15.89 -5.70
N VAL A 39 -2.53 -15.41 -6.34
CA VAL A 39 -1.18 -15.34 -5.74
C VAL A 39 -1.06 -14.22 -4.70
N PRO A 40 -1.49 -12.97 -4.96
CA PRO A 40 -1.57 -11.95 -3.91
C PRO A 40 -2.46 -12.36 -2.73
N LEU A 41 -3.54 -13.11 -2.97
CA LEU A 41 -4.36 -13.67 -1.89
C LEU A 41 -3.55 -14.66 -1.04
N LEU A 42 -2.85 -15.61 -1.68
CA LEU A 42 -2.00 -16.58 -1.00
C LEU A 42 -0.91 -15.90 -0.18
N LEU A 43 -0.24 -14.89 -0.74
CA LEU A 43 0.83 -14.14 -0.04
C LEU A 43 0.30 -13.43 1.20
N GLN A 44 -0.87 -12.80 1.10
CA GLN A 44 -1.51 -12.16 2.25
C GLN A 44 -1.99 -13.18 3.28
N ALA A 45 -2.60 -14.28 2.87
CA ALA A 45 -3.02 -15.35 3.77
C ALA A 45 -1.83 -15.97 4.52
N ALA A 46 -0.70 -16.19 3.84
CA ALA A 46 0.53 -16.68 4.44
C ALA A 46 1.17 -15.68 5.43
N THR A 47 0.93 -14.39 5.24
CA THR A 47 1.45 -13.32 6.11
C THR A 47 0.58 -13.11 7.35
N ASP A 48 -0.74 -13.06 7.17
CA ASP A 48 -1.68 -12.68 8.24
C ASP A 48 -2.20 -13.89 9.04
N GLY A 49 -2.03 -15.11 8.54
CA GLY A 49 -2.44 -16.35 9.20
C GLY A 49 -3.96 -16.56 9.32
N HIS A 50 -4.78 -15.69 8.74
CA HIS A 50 -6.24 -15.73 8.81
C HIS A 50 -6.88 -15.69 7.42
N ALA A 51 -7.97 -16.45 7.24
CA ALA A 51 -8.72 -16.53 5.98
C ALA A 51 -9.40 -15.19 5.62
N ILE A 52 -9.86 -14.46 6.63
CA ILE A 52 -10.37 -13.08 6.54
C ILE A 52 -9.41 -12.23 7.37
N ALA A 53 -8.77 -11.22 6.77
CA ALA A 53 -7.73 -10.45 7.44
C ALA A 53 -8.28 -9.82 8.74
N PRO A 54 -7.65 -10.04 9.91
CA PRO A 54 -8.09 -9.40 11.15
C PRO A 54 -7.87 -7.89 11.07
N ALA A 55 -8.79 -7.12 11.63
CA ALA A 55 -8.57 -5.69 11.84
C ALA A 55 -7.64 -5.51 13.05
N LEU A 56 -6.33 -5.64 12.82
CA LEU A 56 -5.32 -5.36 13.84
C LEU A 56 -5.02 -3.86 13.85
N PHE A 57 -5.13 -3.25 15.03
CA PHE A 57 -4.85 -1.84 15.25
C PHE A 57 -3.64 -1.67 16.15
N VAL A 58 -2.77 -0.72 15.78
CA VAL A 58 -1.67 -0.27 16.64
C VAL A 58 -2.21 0.82 17.55
N LYS A 59 -2.05 0.66 18.86
CA LYS A 59 -2.35 1.73 19.83
C LYS A 59 -1.45 2.95 19.54
N GLY A 60 -2.06 4.13 19.43
CA GLY A 60 -1.46 5.37 18.96
C GLY A 60 -1.36 5.47 17.42
N GLY A 61 -1.95 4.52 16.70
CA GLY A 61 -1.91 4.44 15.24
C GLY A 61 -0.55 4.00 14.68
N MET A 62 -0.44 3.98 13.34
CA MET A 62 0.78 3.52 12.64
C MET A 62 2.02 4.38 12.94
N GLY A 63 1.83 5.65 13.32
CA GLY A 63 2.92 6.51 13.76
C GLY A 63 3.59 6.00 15.04
N ALA A 64 2.84 5.41 15.98
CA ALA A 64 3.42 4.83 17.19
C ALA A 64 4.35 3.65 16.87
N LEU A 65 4.00 2.82 15.88
CA LEU A 65 4.86 1.73 15.41
C LEU A 65 6.19 2.26 14.84
N THR A 66 6.14 3.27 13.97
CA THR A 66 7.37 3.83 13.38
C THR A 66 8.25 4.50 14.42
N GLN A 67 7.67 5.19 15.41
CA GLN A 67 8.41 5.76 16.53
C GLN A 67 9.04 4.69 17.43
N ALA A 68 8.33 3.58 17.69
CA ALA A 68 8.89 2.46 18.44
C ALA A 68 10.07 1.81 17.71
N LEU A 69 9.98 1.63 16.39
CA LEU A 69 11.08 1.13 15.57
C LEU A 69 12.28 2.09 15.55
N ALA A 70 12.02 3.40 15.41
CA ALA A 70 13.06 4.42 15.45
C ALA A 70 13.81 4.39 16.80
N LYS A 71 13.07 4.32 17.91
CA LYS A 71 13.65 4.21 19.25
C LYS A 71 14.49 2.94 19.43
N ALA A 72 13.99 1.79 18.99
CA ALA A 72 14.74 0.54 19.07
C ALA A 72 16.04 0.60 18.24
N ALA A 73 16.00 1.25 17.07
CA ALA A 73 17.19 1.44 16.24
C ALA A 73 18.22 2.37 16.91
N THR A 74 17.79 3.49 17.50
CA THR A 74 18.71 4.41 18.19
C THR A 74 19.31 3.79 19.46
N GLU A 75 18.52 3.02 20.22
CA GLU A 75 19.03 2.24 21.37
C GLU A 75 20.06 1.19 20.95
N ALA A 76 19.96 0.65 19.74
CA ALA A 76 20.95 -0.25 19.14
C ALA A 76 22.16 0.49 18.53
N GLY A 77 22.21 1.82 18.62
CA GLY A 77 23.34 2.65 18.15
C GLY A 77 23.17 3.23 16.74
N ALA A 78 21.99 3.15 16.12
CA ALA A 78 21.74 3.80 14.84
C ALA A 78 21.58 5.33 15.00
N GLU A 79 22.08 6.09 14.03
CA GLU A 79 21.79 7.51 13.87
C GLU A 79 20.64 7.68 12.86
N ILE A 80 19.65 8.52 13.19
CA ILE A 80 18.51 8.81 12.31
C ILE A 80 18.56 10.29 11.95
N ARG A 81 18.74 10.59 10.66
CA ARG A 81 18.69 11.95 10.11
C ARG A 81 17.40 12.15 9.33
N THR A 82 16.60 13.13 9.73
CA THR A 82 15.46 13.62 8.95
C THR A 82 15.87 14.84 8.11
N HIS A 83 15.08 15.19 7.09
CA HIS A 83 15.41 16.28 6.16
C HIS A 83 16.77 16.09 5.44
N ALA A 84 17.21 14.84 5.30
CA ALA A 84 18.45 14.43 4.66
C ALA A 84 18.11 13.62 3.38
N GLU A 85 17.58 14.30 2.38
CA GLU A 85 17.24 13.67 1.10
C GLU A 85 18.52 13.20 0.39
N VAL A 86 18.58 11.91 0.06
CA VAL A 86 19.69 11.34 -0.71
C VAL A 86 19.48 11.67 -2.18
N ALA A 87 20.45 12.34 -2.78
CA ALA A 87 20.46 12.67 -4.20
C ALA A 87 21.14 11.58 -5.04
N GLU A 88 22.21 10.95 -4.51
CA GLU A 88 23.01 9.99 -5.26
C GLU A 88 23.61 8.90 -4.36
N VAL A 89 23.72 7.68 -4.86
CA VAL A 89 24.58 6.61 -4.32
C VAL A 89 25.92 6.67 -5.02
N GLN A 90 26.99 6.95 -4.27
CA GLN A 90 28.34 6.99 -4.83
C GLN A 90 28.84 5.58 -5.14
N ILE A 91 29.41 5.40 -6.33
CA ILE A 91 29.91 4.10 -6.80
C ILE A 91 31.37 4.24 -7.22
N LYS A 92 32.23 3.36 -6.69
CA LYS A 92 33.65 3.26 -7.03
C LYS A 92 33.98 1.82 -7.39
N ASN A 93 34.54 1.60 -8.59
CA ASN A 93 34.91 0.27 -9.10
C ASN A 93 33.76 -0.76 -9.02
N GLY A 94 32.53 -0.34 -9.36
CA GLY A 94 31.34 -1.20 -9.31
C GLY A 94 30.80 -1.48 -7.91
N LYS A 95 31.31 -0.80 -6.87
CA LYS A 95 30.87 -0.95 -5.47
C LYS A 95 30.31 0.35 -4.93
N ALA A 96 29.22 0.28 -4.17
CA ALA A 96 28.73 1.43 -3.40
C ALA A 96 29.77 1.85 -2.34
N SER A 97 30.03 3.15 -2.24
CA SER A 97 31.01 3.74 -1.33
C SER A 97 30.45 4.84 -0.41
N GLY A 98 29.16 5.14 -0.52
CA GLY A 98 28.52 6.21 0.25
C GLY A 98 27.29 6.76 -0.45
N VAL A 99 26.78 7.87 0.06
CA VAL A 99 25.68 8.64 -0.53
C VAL A 99 26.01 10.13 -0.51
N VAL A 100 25.44 10.87 -1.46
CA VAL A 100 25.45 12.33 -1.50
C VAL A 100 24.03 12.81 -1.18
N LEU A 101 23.91 13.74 -0.24
CA LEU A 101 22.64 14.38 0.08
C LEU A 101 22.33 15.53 -0.89
N SER A 102 21.07 15.96 -0.97
CA SER A 102 20.64 17.05 -1.86
C SER A 102 21.27 18.41 -1.53
N ASN A 103 21.80 18.58 -0.33
CA ASN A 103 22.58 19.76 0.09
C ASN A 103 24.07 19.67 -0.29
N GLY A 104 24.52 18.57 -0.91
CA GLY A 104 25.91 18.31 -1.29
C GLY A 104 26.77 17.64 -0.21
N GLU A 105 26.23 17.34 0.98
CA GLU A 105 26.95 16.59 2.01
C GLU A 105 27.22 15.16 1.53
N GLU A 106 28.47 14.71 1.67
CA GLU A 106 28.87 13.33 1.37
C GLU A 106 28.94 12.49 2.65
N ILE A 107 28.24 11.35 2.65
CA ILE A 107 28.27 10.38 3.74
C ILE A 107 28.96 9.11 3.23
N PRO A 108 30.24 8.87 3.58
CA PRO A 108 30.94 7.65 3.19
C PRO A 108 30.36 6.43 3.91
N ALA A 109 30.20 5.32 3.18
CA ALA A 109 29.71 4.06 3.74
C ALA A 109 30.27 2.85 2.97
N GLU A 110 30.65 1.81 3.69
CA GLU A 110 31.08 0.53 3.09
C GLU A 110 29.91 -0.28 2.53
N THR A 111 28.68 0.02 2.96
CA THR A 111 27.46 -0.69 2.55
C THR A 111 26.30 0.29 2.55
N VAL A 112 25.55 0.30 1.45
CA VAL A 112 24.35 1.12 1.25
C VAL A 112 23.14 0.18 1.17
N ILE A 113 22.14 0.44 1.99
CA ILE A 113 20.91 -0.35 2.03
C ILE A 113 19.75 0.58 1.65
N SER A 114 19.17 0.38 0.47
CA SER A 114 18.08 1.22 -0.03
C SER A 114 16.72 0.62 0.34
N ASN A 115 15.96 1.39 1.12
CA ASN A 115 14.54 1.12 1.40
C ASN A 115 13.60 1.78 0.37
N ALA A 116 14.14 2.58 -0.56
CA ALA A 116 13.37 3.18 -1.64
C ALA A 116 12.81 2.11 -2.59
N ASP A 117 11.82 2.49 -3.40
CA ASP A 117 11.33 1.60 -4.45
C ASP A 117 12.42 1.34 -5.52
N PRO A 118 12.40 0.20 -6.24
CA PRO A 118 13.44 -0.15 -7.19
C PRO A 118 13.66 0.90 -8.29
N LYS A 119 12.59 1.56 -8.77
CA LYS A 119 12.74 2.59 -9.80
C LYS A 119 13.42 3.82 -9.21
N THR A 120 13.09 4.24 -8.00
CA THR A 120 13.82 5.33 -7.32
C THR A 120 15.30 4.95 -7.13
N THR A 121 15.59 3.77 -6.58
CA THR A 121 16.99 3.35 -6.34
C THR A 121 17.81 3.34 -7.62
N PHE A 122 17.31 2.74 -8.71
CA PHE A 122 18.12 2.49 -9.91
C PHE A 122 17.97 3.51 -11.03
N LEU A 123 16.88 4.29 -11.06
CA LEU A 123 16.63 5.29 -12.10
C LEU A 123 16.80 6.74 -11.62
N LYS A 124 16.89 6.96 -10.29
CA LYS A 124 17.11 8.31 -9.72
C LYS A 124 18.40 8.40 -8.91
N LEU A 125 18.65 7.44 -8.01
CA LEU A 125 19.77 7.54 -7.07
C LEU A 125 21.08 6.96 -7.61
N VAL A 126 21.04 6.11 -8.62
CA VAL A 126 22.22 5.46 -9.21
C VAL A 126 22.49 6.07 -10.58
N ASP A 127 23.75 6.43 -10.84
CA ASP A 127 24.19 6.84 -12.18
C ASP A 127 23.91 5.71 -13.20
N PRO A 128 23.12 5.96 -14.26
CA PRO A 128 22.88 4.99 -15.32
C PRO A 128 24.15 4.37 -15.92
N ALA A 129 25.28 5.09 -15.93
CA ALA A 129 26.56 4.60 -16.43
C ALA A 129 27.15 3.46 -15.57
N ALA A 130 26.72 3.33 -14.32
CA ALA A 130 27.13 2.25 -13.42
C ALA A 130 26.30 0.96 -13.60
N LEU A 131 25.29 0.96 -14.47
CA LEU A 131 24.39 -0.16 -14.68
C LEU A 131 24.59 -0.79 -16.05
N ASP A 132 24.44 -2.11 -16.12
CA ASP A 132 24.35 -2.81 -17.39
C ASP A 132 23.14 -2.31 -18.21
N PRO A 133 23.28 -2.01 -19.51
CA PRO A 133 22.19 -1.49 -20.33
C PRO A 133 20.94 -2.38 -20.33
N SER A 134 21.10 -3.71 -20.27
CA SER A 134 19.97 -4.63 -20.25
C SER A 134 19.23 -4.60 -18.90
N PHE A 135 19.96 -4.38 -17.80
CA PHE A 135 19.36 -4.17 -16.48
C PHE A 135 18.59 -2.86 -16.44
N LEU A 136 19.18 -1.76 -16.92
CA LEU A 136 18.55 -0.44 -16.96
C LEU A 136 17.25 -0.48 -17.77
N GLN A 137 17.27 -1.09 -18.96
CA GLN A 137 16.08 -1.25 -19.80
C GLN A 137 14.98 -2.03 -19.07
N LYS A 138 15.32 -3.12 -18.38
CA LYS A 138 14.33 -3.90 -17.59
C LYS A 138 13.75 -3.06 -16.46
N MET A 139 14.57 -2.27 -15.78
CA MET A 139 14.13 -1.43 -14.67
C MET A 139 13.23 -0.28 -15.12
N GLN A 140 13.50 0.33 -16.28
CA GLN A 140 12.59 1.32 -16.89
C GLN A 140 11.19 0.73 -17.13
N ASN A 141 11.14 -0.52 -17.58
CA ASN A 141 9.91 -1.28 -17.84
C ASN A 141 9.30 -1.95 -16.61
N TYR A 142 9.94 -1.86 -15.44
CA TYR A 142 9.39 -2.40 -14.19
C TYR A 142 8.07 -1.69 -13.85
N ARG A 143 6.99 -2.46 -13.71
CA ARG A 143 5.65 -1.91 -13.52
C ARG A 143 5.43 -1.55 -12.06
N ALA A 144 5.10 -0.29 -11.84
CA ALA A 144 4.79 0.29 -10.53
C ALA A 144 3.67 1.33 -10.68
N HIS A 145 2.62 1.01 -11.45
CA HIS A 145 1.49 1.91 -11.62
C HIS A 145 0.54 1.77 -10.43
N GLY A 146 0.51 2.76 -9.56
CA GLY A 146 -0.38 2.82 -8.42
C GLY A 146 -1.85 2.80 -8.85
N THR A 147 -2.66 2.13 -8.03
CA THR A 147 -4.08 1.92 -8.29
C THR A 147 -4.94 2.15 -7.05
N VAL A 148 -4.37 2.76 -6.00
CA VAL A 148 -5.05 2.98 -4.72
C VAL A 148 -5.07 4.47 -4.43
N ALA A 149 -6.20 4.92 -3.91
CA ALA A 149 -6.31 6.19 -3.23
C ALA A 149 -6.66 5.96 -1.75
N LYS A 150 -6.30 6.91 -0.91
CA LYS A 150 -6.68 6.94 0.51
C LYS A 150 -7.57 8.14 0.75
N VAL A 151 -8.70 7.93 1.41
CA VAL A 151 -9.56 9.00 1.90
C VAL A 151 -9.68 8.92 3.40
N ASN A 152 -9.48 10.04 4.08
CA ASN A 152 -9.75 10.18 5.50
C ASN A 152 -10.89 11.17 5.68
N LEU A 153 -11.89 10.81 6.49
CA LEU A 153 -13.00 11.68 6.87
C LEU A 153 -12.92 11.93 8.37
N ALA A 154 -12.91 13.20 8.78
CA ALA A 154 -13.20 13.59 10.15
C ALA A 154 -14.71 13.67 10.30
N LEU A 155 -15.25 12.97 11.29
CA LEU A 155 -16.69 12.85 11.51
C LEU A 155 -17.09 13.44 12.86
N SER A 156 -18.25 14.12 12.89
CA SER A 156 -18.85 14.67 14.11
C SER A 156 -19.55 13.64 14.99
N SER A 157 -19.86 12.46 14.44
CA SER A 157 -20.36 11.28 15.15
C SER A 157 -20.21 10.05 14.25
N LEU A 158 -20.66 8.87 14.70
CA LEU A 158 -20.59 7.64 13.92
C LEU A 158 -21.68 7.58 12.82
N PRO A 159 -21.34 7.07 11.62
CA PRO A 159 -22.32 6.78 10.59
C PRO A 159 -23.26 5.65 11.02
N LYS A 160 -24.50 5.69 10.55
CA LYS A 160 -25.49 4.63 10.80
C LYS A 160 -25.67 3.83 9.53
N PHE A 161 -25.21 2.58 9.53
CA PHE A 161 -25.40 1.69 8.39
C PHE A 161 -26.80 1.07 8.46
N GLY A 162 -27.56 1.16 7.38
CA GLY A 162 -28.89 0.56 7.29
C GLY A 162 -28.78 -0.95 7.12
N TYR A 163 -28.64 -1.70 8.21
CA TYR A 163 -28.74 -3.16 8.19
C TYR A 163 -30.21 -3.55 7.99
N GLY A 164 -30.54 -4.20 6.87
CA GLY A 164 -31.80 -4.95 6.67
C GLY A 164 -33.12 -4.25 7.06
N THR A 165 -33.89 -3.81 6.06
CA THR A 165 -35.33 -3.48 6.17
C THR A 165 -35.76 -2.24 6.96
N ALA A 166 -35.12 -1.08 6.79
CA ALA A 166 -35.84 0.19 6.87
C ALA A 166 -35.04 1.32 6.21
N ARG A 167 -35.52 1.80 5.06
CA ARG A 167 -35.25 3.17 4.61
C ARG A 167 -36.05 4.12 5.52
N GLY A 168 -35.61 4.28 6.77
CA GLY A 168 -36.24 5.13 7.77
C GLY A 168 -35.22 6.13 8.31
N SER A 169 -35.51 7.42 8.15
CA SER A 169 -34.68 8.56 8.59
C SER A 169 -34.74 8.81 10.10
N GLY A 170 -34.90 7.76 10.92
CA GLY A 170 -35.00 7.85 12.37
C GLY A 170 -33.64 7.86 13.05
N ARG A 171 -33.50 8.59 14.16
CA ARG A 171 -32.38 8.40 15.09
C ARG A 171 -32.53 7.02 15.76
N VAL A 172 -31.89 6.00 15.21
CA VAL A 172 -31.66 4.72 15.90
C VAL A 172 -30.35 4.85 16.68
N ASP A 173 -30.39 4.74 18.00
CA ASP A 173 -29.16 4.73 18.80
C ASP A 173 -28.34 3.47 18.44
N LEU A 174 -27.03 3.63 18.23
CA LEU A 174 -26.14 2.50 17.97
C LEU A 174 -26.02 1.69 19.27
N ASP A 175 -26.35 0.41 19.22
CA ASP A 175 -26.15 -0.47 20.36
C ASP A 175 -24.70 -0.97 20.44
N VAL A 176 -24.39 -1.77 21.46
CA VAL A 176 -23.04 -2.34 21.65
C VAL A 176 -22.64 -3.22 20.46
N GLU A 177 -23.60 -3.96 19.89
CA GLU A 177 -23.35 -4.86 18.76
C GLU A 177 -23.02 -4.06 17.48
N ASP A 178 -23.69 -2.94 17.25
CA ASP A 178 -23.38 -2.00 16.17
C ASP A 178 -21.99 -1.40 16.33
N LEU A 179 -21.60 -1.03 17.55
CA LEU A 179 -20.25 -0.50 17.82
C LEU A 179 -19.17 -1.57 17.59
N GLU A 180 -19.42 -2.82 17.97
CA GLU A 180 -18.52 -3.94 17.69
C GLU A 180 -18.36 -4.18 16.19
N LYS A 181 -19.46 -4.18 15.42
CA LYS A 181 -19.44 -4.30 13.96
C LYS A 181 -18.66 -3.17 13.30
N LEU A 182 -18.87 -1.93 13.74
CA LEU A 182 -18.18 -0.74 13.21
C LEU A 182 -16.69 -0.69 13.58
N SER A 183 -16.30 -1.35 14.66
CA SER A 183 -14.90 -1.49 15.07
C SER A 183 -14.10 -2.44 14.17
N GLY A 184 -14.79 -3.24 13.36
CA GLY A 184 -14.19 -4.11 12.35
C GLY A 184 -13.82 -3.39 11.05
N ARG A 185 -13.61 -4.20 10.00
CA ARG A 185 -13.42 -3.73 8.62
C ARG A 185 -14.77 -3.72 7.91
N ILE A 186 -15.12 -2.57 7.35
CA ILE A 186 -16.31 -2.38 6.53
C ILE A 186 -15.90 -2.49 5.06
N HIS A 187 -16.47 -3.45 4.35
CA HIS A 187 -16.17 -3.75 2.95
C HIS A 187 -17.31 -3.26 2.05
N ILE A 188 -17.01 -2.43 1.05
CA ILE A 188 -17.95 -2.02 0.00
C ILE A 188 -17.52 -2.67 -1.31
N GLY A 189 -18.21 -3.74 -1.67
CA GLY A 189 -17.95 -4.53 -2.87
C GLY A 189 -18.79 -5.80 -2.81
N PRO A 190 -20.12 -5.73 -3.01
CA PRO A 190 -21.07 -6.77 -2.65
C PRO A 190 -20.92 -8.09 -3.43
N ASP A 191 -20.31 -8.05 -4.61
CA ASP A 191 -20.20 -9.18 -5.53
C ASP A 191 -18.93 -9.08 -6.41
N ILE A 192 -18.55 -10.18 -7.05
CA ILE A 192 -17.37 -10.24 -7.91
C ILE A 192 -17.47 -9.27 -9.09
N ASP A 193 -18.64 -9.16 -9.72
CA ASP A 193 -18.82 -8.28 -10.88
C ASP A 193 -18.73 -6.80 -10.49
N TYR A 194 -19.07 -6.43 -9.26
CA TYR A 194 -18.87 -5.08 -8.73
C TYR A 194 -17.38 -4.75 -8.68
N LEU A 195 -16.57 -5.69 -8.18
CA LEU A 195 -15.13 -5.52 -8.11
C LEU A 195 -14.51 -5.47 -9.52
N GLU A 196 -14.98 -6.29 -10.46
CA GLU A 196 -14.51 -6.26 -11.85
C GLU A 196 -14.90 -4.95 -12.56
N ARG A 197 -16.15 -4.49 -12.43
CA ARG A 197 -16.57 -3.19 -12.99
C ARG A 197 -15.76 -2.03 -12.41
N ALA A 198 -15.38 -2.11 -11.13
CA ALA A 198 -14.50 -1.12 -10.51
C ALA A 198 -13.11 -1.11 -11.15
N PHE A 199 -12.58 -2.29 -11.51
CA PHE A 199 -11.33 -2.43 -12.24
C PHE A 199 -11.44 -1.98 -13.70
N ASP A 200 -12.53 -2.31 -14.40
CA ASP A 200 -12.75 -1.94 -15.80
C ASP A 200 -12.61 -0.44 -16.03
N ALA A 201 -13.15 0.38 -15.12
CA ALA A 201 -12.96 1.83 -15.18
C ALA A 201 -11.47 2.21 -15.15
N ALA A 202 -10.70 1.65 -14.20
CA ALA A 202 -9.28 1.93 -14.03
C ALA A 202 -8.42 1.41 -15.17
N LYS A 203 -8.78 0.26 -15.74
CA LYS A 203 -8.15 -0.33 -16.92
C LYS A 203 -8.17 0.64 -18.11
N TYR A 204 -9.21 1.46 -18.24
CA TYR A 204 -9.32 2.49 -19.28
C TYR A 204 -9.01 3.91 -18.77
N GLY A 205 -8.31 4.03 -17.63
CA GLY A 205 -7.79 5.30 -17.14
C GLY A 205 -8.81 6.18 -16.40
N ASP A 206 -9.87 5.60 -15.81
CA ASP A 206 -10.83 6.34 -14.99
C ASP A 206 -11.03 5.68 -13.63
N PHE A 207 -11.64 6.36 -12.67
CA PHE A 207 -12.08 5.70 -11.43
C PHE A 207 -13.56 5.35 -11.52
N SER A 208 -13.97 4.28 -10.85
CA SER A 208 -15.37 3.85 -10.85
C SER A 208 -16.25 4.80 -10.01
N PRO A 209 -17.47 5.14 -10.46
CA PRO A 209 -18.45 5.83 -9.62
C PRO A 209 -18.98 4.93 -8.48
N ARG A 210 -18.67 3.63 -8.53
CA ARG A 210 -18.92 2.62 -7.51
C ARG A 210 -17.58 1.95 -7.16
N PRO A 211 -16.71 2.63 -6.40
CA PRO A 211 -15.40 2.09 -6.06
C PRO A 211 -15.51 0.91 -5.09
N TYR A 212 -14.51 0.02 -5.12
CA TYR A 212 -14.28 -0.95 -4.06
C TYR A 212 -13.63 -0.21 -2.89
N LEU A 213 -14.26 -0.28 -1.72
CA LEU A 213 -13.78 0.41 -0.52
C LEU A 213 -13.51 -0.55 0.63
N ASP A 214 -12.38 -0.32 1.29
CA ASP A 214 -12.09 -0.86 2.61
C ASP A 214 -12.05 0.25 3.64
N VAL A 215 -12.96 0.16 4.60
CA VAL A 215 -13.19 1.23 5.57
C VAL A 215 -12.96 0.72 6.98
N THR A 216 -12.34 1.56 7.80
CA THR A 216 -12.15 1.34 9.24
C THR A 216 -12.44 2.64 9.97
N ILE A 217 -12.89 2.54 11.22
CA ILE A 217 -13.06 3.70 12.12
C ILE A 217 -12.15 3.48 13.33
N PRO A 218 -10.82 3.67 13.18
CA PRO A 218 -9.85 3.28 14.21
C PRO A 218 -10.05 4.00 15.56
N SER A 219 -10.72 5.15 15.58
CA SER A 219 -11.02 5.86 16.82
C SER A 219 -12.02 5.13 17.74
N LEU A 220 -12.71 4.09 17.24
CA LEU A 220 -13.51 3.18 18.07
C LEU A 220 -12.63 2.26 18.92
N THR A 221 -11.49 1.83 18.39
CA THR A 221 -10.52 0.98 19.10
C THR A 221 -9.54 1.81 19.92
N ASP A 222 -9.20 3.01 19.46
CA ASP A 222 -8.30 3.91 20.14
C ASP A 222 -8.81 5.35 20.13
N SER A 223 -9.38 5.78 21.26
CA SER A 223 -9.94 7.12 21.43
C SER A 223 -8.91 8.24 21.34
N SER A 224 -7.60 7.96 21.38
CA SER A 224 -6.57 9.00 21.21
C SER A 224 -6.46 9.49 19.77
N LEU A 225 -7.06 8.79 18.81
CA LEU A 225 -6.99 9.13 17.38
C LEU A 225 -7.99 10.21 16.94
N ALA A 226 -8.92 10.62 17.81
CA ALA A 226 -9.89 11.67 17.53
C ALA A 226 -10.24 12.46 18.80
N PRO A 227 -10.65 13.74 18.68
CA PRO A 227 -11.23 14.48 19.81
C PRO A 227 -12.49 13.80 20.38
N ASN A 228 -12.82 14.10 21.64
CA ASN A 228 -14.00 13.55 22.31
C ASN A 228 -15.28 13.80 21.48
N GLY A 229 -16.02 12.73 21.21
CA GLY A 229 -17.26 12.77 20.43
C GLY A 229 -17.08 12.81 18.91
N ALA A 230 -15.85 12.94 18.40
CA ALA A 230 -15.53 12.89 16.98
C ALA A 230 -14.87 11.56 16.60
N HIS A 231 -14.88 11.24 15.31
CA HIS A 231 -14.29 10.01 14.79
C HIS A 231 -13.47 10.26 13.53
N VAL A 232 -12.50 9.37 13.28
CA VAL A 232 -11.78 9.33 12.01
C VAL A 232 -12.21 8.08 11.27
N MET A 233 -12.77 8.25 10.07
CA MET A 233 -13.04 7.16 9.14
C MET A 233 -11.91 7.11 8.10
N SER A 234 -11.25 5.96 8.00
CA SER A 234 -10.11 5.73 7.14
C SER A 234 -10.46 4.75 6.03
N ILE A 235 -10.41 5.21 4.79
CA ILE A 235 -10.96 4.53 3.61
C ILE A 235 -9.81 4.27 2.62
N HIS A 236 -9.57 3.02 2.25
CA HIS A 236 -8.80 2.69 1.06
C HIS A 236 -9.77 2.52 -0.10
N ALA A 237 -9.50 3.20 -1.22
CA ALA A 237 -10.29 3.14 -2.43
C ALA A 237 -9.50 2.48 -3.54
N GLN A 238 -10.03 1.37 -4.04
CA GLN A 238 -9.54 0.60 -5.16
C GLN A 238 -10.63 0.71 -6.26
N PHE A 239 -10.38 1.07 -7.51
CA PHE A 239 -9.14 1.32 -8.23
C PHE A 239 -9.06 2.81 -8.61
N ALA A 240 -7.95 3.47 -8.26
CA ALA A 240 -7.63 4.84 -8.65
C ALA A 240 -6.34 4.83 -9.50
N PRO A 241 -6.42 4.79 -10.84
CA PRO A 241 -5.23 4.65 -11.68
C PRO A 241 -4.31 5.88 -11.58
N TYR A 242 -2.99 5.66 -11.61
CA TYR A 242 -2.01 6.76 -11.55
C TYR A 242 -2.20 7.76 -12.70
N LYS A 243 -2.44 7.29 -13.92
CA LYS A 243 -2.72 8.13 -15.09
C LYS A 243 -4.20 8.09 -15.43
N LEU A 244 -4.83 9.26 -15.43
CA LEU A 244 -6.20 9.43 -15.89
C LEU A 244 -6.23 9.59 -17.42
N LYS A 245 -7.30 9.10 -18.06
CA LYS A 245 -7.55 9.31 -19.49
C LYS A 245 -7.87 10.77 -19.80
N ASP A 246 -8.62 11.42 -18.89
CA ASP A 246 -9.08 12.80 -18.95
C ASP A 246 -8.67 13.52 -17.65
N GLY A 247 -7.94 14.63 -17.80
CA GLY A 247 -7.46 15.43 -16.67
C GLY A 247 -6.31 14.78 -15.87
N ASP A 248 -6.14 15.24 -14.63
CA ASP A 248 -5.13 14.76 -13.69
C ASP A 248 -5.67 14.71 -12.25
N TRP A 249 -4.87 14.20 -11.31
CA TRP A 249 -5.27 14.14 -9.91
C TRP A 249 -5.34 15.51 -9.21
N ASN A 250 -4.78 16.57 -9.78
CA ASN A 250 -4.97 17.92 -9.23
C ASN A 250 -6.38 18.45 -9.53
N SER A 251 -6.91 18.14 -10.71
CA SER A 251 -8.24 18.54 -11.16
C SER A 251 -9.36 17.62 -10.69
N ARG A 252 -9.13 16.29 -10.61
CA ARG A 252 -10.20 15.30 -10.40
C ARG A 252 -10.23 14.63 -9.02
N ARG A 253 -9.33 14.98 -8.08
CA ARG A 253 -9.31 14.34 -6.74
C ARG A 253 -10.61 14.50 -5.96
N GLU A 254 -11.26 15.65 -6.04
CA GLU A 254 -12.49 15.89 -5.30
C GLU A 254 -13.67 15.09 -5.90
N GLU A 255 -13.67 14.87 -7.22
CA GLU A 255 -14.65 13.99 -7.88
C GLU A 255 -14.55 12.55 -7.35
N LEU A 256 -13.32 12.04 -7.17
CA LEU A 256 -13.09 10.74 -6.53
C LEU A 256 -13.63 10.75 -5.09
N GLY A 257 -13.29 11.78 -4.31
CA GLY A 257 -13.81 11.95 -2.95
C GLY A 257 -15.33 11.94 -2.88
N ASP A 258 -16.00 12.61 -3.82
CA ASP A 258 -17.46 12.66 -3.92
C ASP A 258 -18.06 11.30 -4.29
N SER A 259 -17.43 10.57 -5.22
CA SER A 259 -17.85 9.21 -5.59
C SER A 259 -17.79 8.23 -4.42
N ILE A 260 -16.74 8.33 -3.59
CA ILE A 260 -16.53 7.50 -2.40
C ILE A 260 -17.59 7.82 -1.34
N VAL A 261 -17.79 9.10 -1.02
CA VAL A 261 -18.80 9.53 -0.05
C VAL A 261 -20.19 9.13 -0.54
N LYS A 262 -20.48 9.27 -1.84
CA LYS A 262 -21.75 8.82 -2.43
C LYS A 262 -21.96 7.32 -2.27
N ALA A 263 -20.97 6.50 -2.64
CA ALA A 263 -21.06 5.04 -2.53
C ALA A 263 -21.27 4.58 -1.07
N LEU A 264 -20.60 5.22 -0.11
CA LEU A 264 -20.83 4.94 1.32
C LEU A 264 -22.20 5.42 1.80
N SER A 265 -22.68 6.55 1.28
CA SER A 265 -23.99 7.11 1.66
C SER A 265 -25.16 6.24 1.25
N ASP A 266 -25.00 5.40 0.23
CA ASP A 266 -26.01 4.39 -0.15
C ASP A 266 -26.25 3.37 0.97
N TYR A 267 -25.24 3.14 1.83
CA TYR A 267 -25.33 2.26 2.99
C TYR A 267 -25.50 3.02 4.32
N ALA A 268 -24.96 4.23 4.41
CA ALA A 268 -25.03 5.10 5.59
C ALA A 268 -25.55 6.49 5.20
N SER A 269 -26.86 6.65 5.12
CA SER A 269 -27.51 7.84 4.56
C SER A 269 -27.17 9.15 5.29
N ASN A 270 -26.84 9.08 6.58
CA ASN A 270 -26.47 10.24 7.38
C ASN A 270 -25.01 10.67 7.21
N LEU A 271 -24.16 9.88 6.52
CA LEU A 271 -22.72 10.11 6.45
C LEU A 271 -22.34 11.52 5.99
N LYS A 272 -23.03 12.04 4.96
CA LYS A 272 -22.72 13.38 4.41
C LYS A 272 -22.81 14.50 5.43
N GLU A 273 -23.79 14.42 6.33
CA GLU A 273 -24.03 15.43 7.36
C GLU A 273 -23.00 15.35 8.50
N LEU A 274 -22.30 14.21 8.63
CA LEU A 274 -21.33 13.98 9.68
C LEU A 274 -19.92 14.46 9.32
N ILE A 275 -19.63 14.67 8.03
CA ILE A 275 -18.28 15.00 7.57
C ILE A 275 -17.92 16.44 7.98
N LEU A 276 -16.96 16.56 8.89
CA LEU A 276 -16.35 17.82 9.31
C LEU A 276 -15.21 18.25 8.38
N ALA A 277 -14.43 17.28 7.91
CA ALA A 277 -13.33 17.50 6.98
C ALA A 277 -13.05 16.23 6.18
N ARG A 278 -12.49 16.43 4.97
CA ARG A 278 -12.08 15.35 4.07
C ARG A 278 -10.63 15.57 3.63
N GLN A 279 -9.87 14.49 3.59
CA GLN A 279 -8.57 14.44 2.94
C GLN A 279 -8.57 13.34 1.88
N VAL A 280 -8.24 13.68 0.64
CA VAL A 280 -8.04 12.73 -0.46
C VAL A 280 -6.56 12.67 -0.82
N ILE A 281 -5.97 11.47 -0.72
CA ILE A 281 -4.59 11.16 -1.09
C ILE A 281 -4.64 10.26 -2.31
N THR A 282 -4.17 10.78 -3.44
CA THR A 282 -4.19 10.12 -4.75
C THR A 282 -2.86 9.40 -5.02
N PRO A 283 -2.77 8.54 -6.06
CA PRO A 283 -1.49 8.00 -6.50
C PRO A 283 -0.42 9.07 -6.79
N LEU A 284 -0.81 10.25 -7.25
CA LEU A 284 0.13 11.37 -7.46
C LEU A 284 0.67 11.92 -6.13
N ASP A 285 -0.19 12.04 -5.11
CA ASP A 285 0.26 12.42 -3.76
C ASP A 285 1.19 11.34 -3.18
N LEU A 286 0.91 10.06 -3.46
CA LEU A 286 1.73 8.93 -3.02
C LEU A 286 3.15 8.99 -3.59
N GLU A 287 3.27 9.33 -4.87
CA GLU A 287 4.58 9.51 -5.52
C GLU A 287 5.32 10.74 -5.00
N THR A 288 4.64 11.89 -4.94
CA THR A 288 5.28 13.17 -4.65
C THR A 288 5.63 13.34 -3.17
N LYS A 289 4.83 12.82 -2.24
CA LYS A 289 5.05 13.00 -0.79
C LYS A 289 5.81 11.85 -0.13
N TYR A 290 5.66 10.63 -0.64
CA TYR A 290 6.24 9.43 -0.04
C TYR A 290 7.27 8.73 -0.95
N ALA A 291 7.63 9.35 -2.08
CA ALA A 291 8.59 8.83 -3.04
C ALA A 291 8.25 7.41 -3.56
N LEU A 292 6.95 7.10 -3.68
CA LEU A 292 6.48 5.84 -4.24
C LEU A 292 6.36 5.97 -5.75
N SER A 293 7.33 5.51 -6.54
CA SER A 293 7.26 5.61 -8.00
C SER A 293 5.94 5.08 -8.56
N GLY A 294 5.26 5.91 -9.35
CA GLY A 294 3.93 5.69 -9.90
C GLY A 294 2.80 5.59 -8.87
N GLY A 295 3.03 5.93 -7.60
CA GLY A 295 2.06 5.84 -6.52
C GLY A 295 1.77 4.40 -6.05
N HIS A 296 2.66 3.44 -6.32
CA HIS A 296 2.40 2.03 -6.04
C HIS A 296 2.80 1.63 -4.61
N ILE A 297 1.81 1.34 -3.77
CA ILE A 297 1.99 1.03 -2.34
C ILE A 297 2.86 -0.21 -2.06
N HIS A 298 2.94 -1.15 -3.01
CA HIS A 298 3.85 -2.29 -2.90
C HIS A 298 5.25 -2.07 -3.52
N HIS A 299 5.58 -0.88 -4.03
CA HIS A 299 6.85 -0.59 -4.75
C HIS A 299 7.03 -1.45 -6.02
N GLY A 300 5.92 -1.73 -6.72
CA GLY A 300 5.87 -2.54 -7.93
C GLY A 300 4.77 -3.59 -7.89
N GLU A 301 4.31 -3.97 -9.08
CA GLU A 301 3.17 -4.85 -9.32
C GLU A 301 3.26 -6.18 -8.53
N MET A 302 2.11 -6.71 -8.16
CA MET A 302 1.96 -7.99 -7.46
C MET A 302 1.56 -9.12 -8.43
N SER A 303 2.10 -9.09 -9.64
CA SER A 303 1.87 -10.09 -10.68
C SER A 303 2.92 -11.20 -10.62
N LEU A 304 2.60 -12.37 -11.18
CA LEU A 304 3.50 -13.55 -11.19
C LEU A 304 4.89 -13.26 -11.77
N ASP A 305 4.98 -12.41 -12.78
CA ASP A 305 6.20 -11.99 -13.45
C ASP A 305 6.98 -10.86 -12.72
N GLN A 306 6.48 -10.37 -11.59
CA GLN A 306 7.15 -9.40 -10.71
C GLN A 306 7.14 -9.84 -9.22
N LEU A 307 6.89 -11.13 -8.97
CA LEU A 307 6.92 -11.76 -7.65
C LEU A 307 8.02 -12.82 -7.57
N PHE A 308 8.30 -13.28 -6.35
CA PHE A 308 9.29 -14.33 -6.08
C PHE A 308 10.67 -14.03 -6.70
N ALA A 309 11.18 -14.95 -7.52
CA ALA A 309 12.48 -14.83 -8.20
C ALA A 309 12.55 -13.66 -9.20
N PHE A 310 11.43 -13.03 -9.52
CA PHE A 310 11.35 -11.88 -10.42
C PHE A 310 11.31 -10.54 -9.69
N ARG A 311 11.34 -10.51 -8.35
CA ARG A 311 11.25 -9.26 -7.56
C ARG A 311 12.59 -8.86 -6.94
N PRO A 312 13.23 -7.74 -7.33
CA PRO A 312 12.74 -6.72 -8.28
C PRO A 312 12.90 -7.12 -9.75
N LEU A 313 13.91 -7.95 -10.06
CA LEU A 313 14.16 -8.50 -11.40
C LEU A 313 14.80 -9.88 -11.26
N ILE A 314 14.64 -10.72 -12.30
CA ILE A 314 15.31 -12.02 -12.37
C ILE A 314 16.83 -11.86 -12.24
N GLY A 315 17.45 -12.73 -11.43
CA GLY A 315 18.87 -12.65 -11.07
C GLY A 315 19.17 -11.78 -9.84
N TRP A 316 18.26 -10.87 -9.46
CA TRP A 316 18.46 -9.89 -8.38
C TRP A 316 17.45 -10.01 -7.24
N ALA A 317 16.70 -11.11 -7.16
CA ALA A 317 15.67 -11.32 -6.14
C ALA A 317 16.17 -11.68 -4.73
N ARG A 318 17.49 -11.75 -4.54
CA ARG A 318 18.12 -12.09 -3.24
C ARG A 318 18.77 -10.87 -2.59
N TYR A 319 18.07 -9.74 -2.62
CA TYR A 319 18.38 -8.48 -1.92
C TYR A 319 19.63 -7.72 -2.41
N ARG A 320 20.63 -8.44 -2.94
CA ARG A 320 21.79 -7.89 -3.65
C ARG A 320 21.36 -7.25 -4.96
N THR A 321 22.17 -6.29 -5.41
CA THR A 321 21.97 -5.58 -6.67
C THR A 321 23.19 -5.78 -7.59
N PRO A 322 23.12 -5.34 -8.87
CA PRO A 322 24.28 -5.34 -9.76
C PRO A 322 25.49 -4.56 -9.23
N ILE A 323 25.27 -3.63 -8.30
CA ILE A 323 26.30 -2.86 -7.63
C ILE A 323 26.66 -3.57 -6.33
N GLU A 324 27.92 -3.98 -6.20
CA GLU A 324 28.39 -4.58 -4.95
C GLU A 324 28.16 -3.58 -3.80
N ASN A 325 27.79 -4.04 -2.62
CA ASN A 325 27.47 -3.19 -1.46
C ASN A 325 26.21 -2.34 -1.53
N LEU A 326 25.46 -2.39 -2.63
CA LEU A 326 24.11 -1.84 -2.67
C LEU A 326 23.10 -2.97 -2.52
N TYR A 327 22.20 -2.83 -1.55
CA TYR A 327 21.13 -3.80 -1.25
C TYR A 327 19.75 -3.14 -1.27
N LEU A 328 18.71 -3.91 -1.56
CA LEU A 328 17.32 -3.52 -1.40
C LEU A 328 16.71 -4.18 -0.16
N CYS A 329 16.01 -3.39 0.67
CA CYS A 329 15.40 -3.87 1.91
C CYS A 329 13.92 -3.51 2.07
N GLY A 330 13.32 -2.78 1.12
CA GLY A 330 11.92 -2.34 1.16
C GLY A 330 10.94 -3.27 0.44
N ALA A 331 9.70 -2.80 0.29
CA ALA A 331 8.60 -3.54 -0.36
C ALA A 331 8.88 -3.94 -1.83
N GLY A 332 9.86 -3.30 -2.46
CA GLY A 332 10.34 -3.63 -3.80
C GLY A 332 11.19 -4.91 -3.85
N ALA A 333 11.57 -5.46 -2.70
CA ALA A 333 12.25 -6.75 -2.57
C ALA A 333 11.28 -7.84 -2.07
N HIS A 334 11.61 -9.10 -2.35
CA HIS A 334 10.84 -10.25 -1.89
C HIS A 334 10.77 -10.33 -0.34
N PRO A 335 9.61 -10.60 0.29
CA PRO A 335 8.36 -11.12 -0.28
C PRO A 335 7.40 -10.12 -0.93
N GLY A 336 7.62 -8.81 -0.79
CA GLY A 336 6.75 -7.77 -1.35
C GLY A 336 6.29 -6.76 -0.30
N GLY A 337 5.22 -6.03 -0.61
CA GLY A 337 4.72 -4.96 0.24
C GLY A 337 3.88 -5.41 1.45
N GLY A 338 3.35 -4.42 2.16
CA GLY A 338 2.71 -4.59 3.47
C GLY A 338 3.66 -4.25 4.63
N VAL A 339 3.12 -4.20 5.85
CA VAL A 339 3.90 -3.85 7.06
C VAL A 339 4.41 -5.13 7.74
N THR A 340 5.16 -5.94 7.00
CA THR A 340 5.60 -7.28 7.45
C THR A 340 6.99 -7.29 8.08
N GLY A 341 7.83 -6.30 7.74
CA GLY A 341 9.26 -6.28 8.10
C GLY A 341 10.13 -7.35 7.42
N ALA A 342 9.52 -8.25 6.63
CA ALA A 342 10.21 -9.40 6.06
C ALA A 342 11.29 -9.03 5.03
N PRO A 343 11.09 -8.08 4.08
CA PRO A 343 12.14 -7.69 3.14
C PRO A 343 13.40 -7.16 3.87
N GLY A 344 13.20 -6.32 4.89
CA GLY A 344 14.30 -5.78 5.69
C GLY A 344 15.06 -6.84 6.49
N LEU A 345 14.32 -7.75 7.13
CA LEU A 345 14.91 -8.88 7.86
C LEU A 345 15.71 -9.82 6.95
N ASN A 346 15.21 -10.10 5.74
CA ASN A 346 15.91 -10.99 4.82
C ASN A 346 17.13 -10.31 4.17
N ALA A 347 17.03 -9.03 3.83
CA ALA A 347 18.16 -8.24 3.36
C ALA A 347 19.30 -8.21 4.40
N SER A 348 18.97 -7.95 5.68
CA SER A 348 19.98 -7.91 6.75
C SER A 348 20.73 -9.23 6.91
N ARG A 349 20.05 -10.38 6.76
CA ARG A 349 20.67 -11.71 6.80
C ARG A 349 21.68 -11.89 5.68
N GLU A 350 21.37 -11.45 4.45
CA GLU A 350 22.29 -11.54 3.33
C GLU A 350 23.48 -10.59 3.49
N ILE A 351 23.24 -9.36 3.97
CA ILE A 351 24.30 -8.38 4.28
C ILE A 351 25.26 -8.95 5.32
N ILE A 352 24.76 -9.52 6.43
CA ILE A 352 25.59 -10.10 7.48
C ILE A 352 26.45 -11.25 6.94
N LYS A 353 25.91 -12.09 6.03
CA LYS A 353 26.70 -13.17 5.39
C LYS A 353 27.84 -12.61 4.56
N ASP A 354 27.59 -11.56 3.78
CA ASP A 354 28.60 -10.95 2.92
C ASP A 354 29.67 -10.21 3.72
N LEU A 355 29.28 -9.50 4.78
CA LEU A 355 30.21 -8.85 5.72
C LEU A 355 31.13 -9.87 6.41
N LYS A 356 30.63 -11.06 6.77
CA LYS A 356 31.45 -12.13 7.35
C LYS A 356 32.47 -12.66 6.36
N ARG A 357 32.09 -12.86 5.09
CA ARG A 357 32.98 -13.38 4.03
C ARG A 357 34.13 -12.44 3.71
N ARG A 358 34.00 -11.13 3.98
CA ARG A 358 35.07 -10.15 3.79
C ARG A 358 36.12 -10.16 4.88
N LYS A 359 35.78 -10.66 6.08
CA LYS A 359 36.68 -10.71 7.23
C LYS A 359 37.56 -11.96 7.23
N THR A 360 37.25 -12.93 6.38
CA THR A 360 38.01 -14.17 6.12
C THR A 360 38.82 -14.03 4.85
#